data_AF-A0A158PM68-F1
#
_entry.id   AF-A0A158PM68-F1
#
_cell.length_a   1.000
_cell.length_b   1.000
_cell.length_c   1.000
_cell.angle_alpha   90.00
_cell.angle_beta   90.00
_cell.angle_gamma   90.00
#
_symmetry.space_group_name_H-M   'P 1'
#
loop_
_entity.id
_entity.type
_entity.pdbx_description
1 polymer ?
#
loop_
_entity_poly.entity_id
_entity_poly.type
_entity_poly.pdbx_seq_one_letter_code
_entity_poly.pdbx_strand_id
1 'polypeptide(L)'
;MIFIWFFVVFLPFTNGPWSASVGGGIGIVEDDIRLCQQHWWRNMLYINNFFNISEDCYGITWYLAVDTQLYMVAPIFLVALYISPLIGKLL
;
A
#
# COMPACT_ATOMS: atom_id res chain seq x y z
N MET A 1 6.68 -2.15 3.13
CA MET A 1 7.05 -1.31 4.30
C MET A 1 8.45 -0.72 4.17
N ILE A 2 9.51 -1.51 4.33
CA ILE A 2 10.92 -1.09 4.11
C ILE A 2 11.12 -0.47 2.72
N PHE A 3 10.45 -1.02 1.71
CA PHE A 3 10.45 -0.48 0.35
C PHE A 3 9.92 0.97 0.29
N ILE A 4 8.80 1.27 0.96
CA ILE A 4 8.23 2.63 0.98
C ILE A 4 9.22 3.60 1.63
N TRP A 5 9.83 3.20 2.74
CA TRP A 5 10.82 4.00 3.45
C TRP A 5 12.08 4.25 2.61
N PHE A 6 12.55 3.23 1.90
CA PHE A 6 13.62 3.36 0.92
C PHE A 6 13.26 4.37 -0.17
N PHE A 7 12.05 4.29 -0.73
CA PHE A 7 11.61 5.25 -1.76
C PHE A 7 11.50 6.68 -1.21
N VAL A 8 10.83 6.88 -0.08
CA VAL A 8 10.65 8.21 0.53
C VAL A 8 11.99 8.87 0.88
N VAL A 9 12.97 8.09 1.32
CA VAL A 9 14.27 8.63 1.78
C VAL A 9 15.32 8.66 0.68
N PHE A 10 15.44 7.65 -0.18
CA PHE A 10 16.49 7.61 -1.20
C PHE A 10 16.13 8.38 -2.48
N LEU A 11 14.85 8.46 -2.87
CA LEU A 11 14.44 9.24 -4.05
C LEU A 11 15.02 10.66 -4.06
N PRO A 12 14.90 11.48 -2.99
CA PRO A 12 15.43 12.84 -2.99
C PRO A 12 16.96 12.90 -3.13
N PHE A 13 17.70 11.87 -2.71
CA PHE A 13 19.17 11.82 -2.87
C PHE A 13 19.63 11.24 -4.21
N THR A 14 18.78 10.45 -4.90
CA THR A 14 19.08 9.92 -6.24
C THR A 14 18.74 10.89 -7.38
N ASN A 15 18.10 12.02 -7.06
CA ASN A 15 17.77 13.07 -8.00
C ASN A 15 19.03 13.84 -8.43
N GLY A 16 19.68 13.39 -9.50
CA GLY A 16 20.79 14.12 -10.15
C GLY A 16 20.31 15.32 -10.97
N PRO A 17 21.22 16.12 -11.56
CA PRO A 17 20.89 17.33 -12.35
C PRO A 17 19.89 17.09 -13.50
N TRP A 18 19.76 15.84 -13.95
CA TRP A 18 18.82 15.42 -14.97
C TRP A 18 17.35 15.56 -14.51
N SER A 19 17.03 15.34 -13.24
CA SER A 19 15.65 15.49 -12.73
C SER A 19 15.20 16.96 -12.75
N ALA A 20 16.10 17.90 -12.45
CA ALA A 20 15.81 19.33 -12.55
C ALA A 20 15.61 19.82 -14.01
N SER A 21 16.16 19.12 -15.00
CA SER A 21 16.03 19.46 -16.43
C SER A 21 14.71 19.02 -17.05
N VAL A 22 13.99 18.08 -16.43
CA VAL A 22 12.64 17.65 -16.82
C VAL A 22 11.60 18.47 -16.05
N GLY A 23 11.63 19.80 -16.25
CA GLY A 23 10.83 20.80 -15.53
C GLY A 23 9.30 20.76 -15.77
N GLY A 24 8.68 19.58 -15.67
CA GLY A 24 7.23 19.40 -15.83
C GLY A 24 6.72 17.96 -15.69
N GLY A 25 7.59 16.94 -15.64
CA GLY A 25 7.18 15.53 -15.50
C GLY A 25 7.20 14.98 -14.07
N ILE A 26 7.83 15.70 -13.13
CA ILE A 26 8.15 15.21 -11.78
C ILE A 26 7.23 15.77 -10.68
N GLY A 27 6.37 16.76 -10.97
CA GLY A 27 5.41 17.27 -9.97
C GLY A 27 4.51 16.18 -9.36
N ILE A 28 4.25 15.11 -10.12
CA ILE A 28 3.55 13.91 -9.66
C ILE A 28 4.35 13.18 -8.57
N VAL A 29 5.67 13.08 -8.72
CA VAL A 29 6.56 12.38 -7.78
C VAL A 29 6.71 13.17 -6.48
N GLU A 30 6.84 14.51 -6.54
CA GLU A 30 6.86 15.33 -5.32
C GLU A 30 5.55 15.24 -4.51
N ASP A 31 4.40 15.27 -5.19
CA ASP A 31 3.10 15.12 -4.54
C ASP A 31 2.90 13.70 -3.98
N ASP A 32 3.29 12.67 -4.73
CA ASP A 32 3.26 11.28 -4.26
C ASP A 32 4.16 11.09 -3.03
N ILE A 33 5.36 11.66 -3.02
CA ILE A 33 6.26 11.62 -1.85
C ILE A 33 5.60 12.30 -0.64
N ARG A 34 4.95 13.45 -0.84
CA ARG A 34 4.27 14.19 0.24
C ARG A 34 3.07 13.42 0.79
N LEU A 35 2.25 12.83 -0.08
CA LEU A 35 1.16 11.94 0.31
C LEU A 35 1.69 10.72 1.07
N CYS A 36 2.80 10.16 0.62
CA CYS A 36 3.48 9.04 1.29
C CYS A 36 3.97 9.40 2.67
N GLN A 37 4.59 10.57 2.84
CA GLN A 37 5.04 11.09 4.14
C GLN A 37 3.88 11.41 5.09
N GLN A 38 2.69 11.72 4.57
CA GLN A 38 1.51 11.98 5.39
C GLN A 38 0.75 10.69 5.76
N HIS A 39 0.74 9.70 4.87
CA HIS A 39 -0.06 8.48 4.99
C HIS A 39 0.76 7.19 5.14
N TRP A 40 2.06 7.29 5.45
CA TRP A 40 2.93 6.12 5.71
C TRP A 40 2.37 5.20 6.78
N TRP A 41 1.74 5.75 7.82
CA TRP A 41 1.16 4.99 8.93
C TRP A 41 -0.02 4.12 8.49
N ARG A 42 -0.80 4.56 7.49
CA ARG A 42 -1.91 3.77 6.91
C ARG A 42 -1.38 2.53 6.19
N ASN A 43 -0.28 2.70 5.47
CA ASN A 43 0.43 1.61 4.82
C ASN A 43 1.05 0.66 5.86
N MET A 44 1.42 1.16 7.05
CA MET A 44 1.99 0.33 8.13
C MET A 44 0.99 -0.57 8.82
N LEU A 45 -0.22 -0.07 8.96
CA LEU A 45 -1.33 -0.84 9.50
C LEU A 45 -2.04 -1.68 8.42
N TYR A 46 -1.60 -1.63 7.15
CA TYR A 46 -2.25 -2.27 6.01
C TYR A 46 -3.75 -1.92 5.87
N ILE A 47 -4.09 -0.66 6.17
CA ILE A 47 -5.47 -0.13 6.08
C ILE A 47 -5.65 0.86 4.94
N ASN A 48 -4.63 1.06 4.12
CA ASN A 48 -4.65 2.02 3.01
C ASN A 48 -5.73 1.67 1.96
N ASN A 49 -6.13 0.40 1.84
CA ASN A 49 -7.26 -0.01 0.98
C ASN A 49 -8.61 0.67 1.32
N PHE A 50 -8.84 1.06 2.58
CA PHE A 50 -10.11 1.69 2.97
C PHE A 50 -10.22 3.17 2.58
N PHE A 51 -9.15 3.76 2.06
CA PHE A 51 -9.08 5.17 1.69
C PHE A 51 -9.16 5.34 0.16
N ASN A 52 -9.30 6.59 -0.27
CA ASN A 52 -9.42 6.90 -1.69
C ASN A 52 -8.08 6.65 -2.40
N ILE A 53 -8.13 6.09 -3.62
CA ILE A 53 -6.93 5.76 -4.43
C ILE A 53 -6.05 6.99 -4.70
N SER A 54 -6.64 8.19 -4.73
CA SER A 54 -5.91 9.45 -4.87
C SER A 54 -5.01 9.83 -3.69
N GLU A 55 -5.18 9.18 -2.53
CA GLU A 55 -4.35 9.40 -1.33
C GLU A 55 -3.32 8.27 -1.13
N ASP A 56 -3.30 7.28 -2.01
CA ASP A 56 -2.36 6.16 -1.93
C ASP A 56 -1.00 6.55 -2.50
N CYS A 57 0.03 6.32 -1.70
CA CYS A 57 1.42 6.55 -2.11
C CYS A 57 1.87 5.62 -3.24
N TYR A 58 1.38 4.37 -3.26
CA TYR A 58 1.84 3.38 -4.23
C TYR A 58 0.80 2.29 -4.45
N GLY A 59 0.38 2.06 -5.70
CA GLY A 59 -0.65 1.08 -6.00
C GLY A 59 -0.33 -0.34 -5.51
N ILE A 60 0.95 -0.73 -5.48
CA ILE A 60 1.35 -2.06 -4.96
C ILE A 60 1.12 -2.19 -3.46
N THR A 61 1.19 -1.11 -2.68
CA THR A 61 0.91 -1.19 -1.23
C THR A 61 -0.57 -1.39 -0.96
N TRP A 62 -1.44 -0.92 -1.87
CA TRP A 62 -2.87 -1.21 -1.84
C TRP A 62 -3.15 -2.72 -2.01
N TYR A 63 -2.53 -3.36 -3.01
CA TYR A 63 -2.65 -4.82 -3.19
C TYR A 63 -2.10 -5.59 -1.99
N LEU A 64 -0.93 -5.20 -1.48
CA LEU A 64 -0.32 -5.86 -0.32
C LEU A 64 -1.24 -5.79 0.92
N ALA A 65 -1.95 -4.66 1.11
CA ALA A 65 -2.92 -4.51 2.18
C ALA A 65 -4.12 -5.43 2.02
N VAL A 66 -4.70 -5.53 0.82
CA VAL A 66 -5.77 -6.49 0.52
C VAL A 66 -5.34 -7.91 0.86
N ASP A 67 -4.14 -8.31 0.41
CA ASP A 67 -3.65 -9.67 0.62
C ASP A 67 -3.51 -9.99 2.11
N THR A 68 -2.95 -9.08 2.91
CA THR A 68 -2.82 -9.31 4.37
C THR A 68 -4.17 -9.49 5.07
N GLN A 69 -5.20 -8.74 4.64
CA GLN A 69 -6.55 -8.86 5.17
C GLN A 69 -7.16 -10.20 4.78
N LEU A 70 -7.04 -10.61 3.51
CA LEU A 70 -7.50 -11.92 3.06
C LEU A 70 -6.79 -13.07 3.79
N TYR A 71 -5.49 -12.97 4.02
CA TYR A 71 -4.73 -13.94 4.82
C TYR A 71 -5.18 -13.98 6.28
N MET A 72 -5.64 -12.87 6.85
CA MET A 72 -6.18 -12.83 8.21
C MET A 72 -7.56 -13.48 8.29
N VAL A 73 -8.40 -13.33 7.28
CA VAL A 73 -9.75 -13.93 7.24
C VAL A 73 -9.72 -15.41 6.81
N ALA A 74 -8.73 -15.82 6.01
CA ALA A 74 -8.54 -17.20 5.56
C ALA A 74 -8.63 -18.28 6.67
N PRO A 75 -7.95 -18.17 7.83
CA PRO A 75 -8.09 -19.17 8.89
C PRO A 75 -9.50 -19.25 9.47
N ILE A 76 -10.26 -18.15 9.49
CA ILE A 76 -11.66 -18.14 9.95
C ILE A 76 -12.52 -18.96 8.98
N PHE A 77 -12.35 -18.74 7.67
CA PHE A 77 -13.01 -19.55 6.64
C PHE A 77 -12.64 -21.04 6.76
N LEU A 78 -11.35 -21.35 6.94
CA LEU A 78 -10.86 -22.73 7.05
C LEU A 78 -11.40 -23.44 8.30
N VAL A 79 -11.42 -22.76 9.44
CA VAL A 79 -11.98 -23.32 10.69
C VAL A 79 -13.50 -23.49 10.58
N ALA A 80 -14.20 -22.53 9.99
CA ALA A 80 -15.65 -22.65 9.74
C ALA A 80 -15.97 -23.85 8.83
N LEU A 81 -15.18 -24.06 7.78
CA LEU A 81 -15.30 -25.21 6.88
C LEU A 81 -15.02 -26.54 7.59
N TYR A 82 -14.04 -26.55 8.50
CA TYR A 82 -13.70 -27.74 9.30
C TYR A 82 -14.82 -28.13 10.28
N ILE A 83 -15.46 -27.16 10.94
CA ILE A 83 -16.51 -27.43 11.94
C ILE A 83 -17.82 -27.85 11.28
N SER A 84 -18.19 -27.26 10.13
CA SER A 84 -19.37 -27.64 9.39
C SER A 84 -19.23 -27.31 7.90
N PRO A 85 -19.36 -28.29 6.99
CA PRO A 85 -19.31 -28.04 5.55
C PRO A 85 -20.49 -27.20 5.05
N LEU A 86 -21.52 -27.01 5.86
CA LEU A 86 -22.69 -26.18 5.53
C LEU A 86 -22.45 -24.70 5.86
N ILE A 87 -21.77 -24.41 6.97
CA ILE A 87 -21.41 -23.04 7.38
C ILE A 87 -20.30 -22.50 6.48
N GLY A 88 -19.30 -23.31 6.16
CA GLY A 88 -18.23 -22.93 5.22
C GLY A 88 -18.68 -22.74 3.76
N LYS A 89 -19.89 -23.17 3.39
CA LYS A 89 -20.50 -22.88 2.07
C LYS A 89 -21.36 -21.61 2.06
N LEU A 90 -21.78 -21.15 3.24
CA LEU A 90 -22.63 -19.98 3.41
C LEU A 90 -21.80 -18.70 3.62
N LEU A 91 -20.65 -18.84 4.29
CA LEU A 91 -19.62 -17.80 4.38
C LEU A 91 -18.93 -17.62 3.03
#